data_AF-A0A7S2RNH0-F1
#
_entry.id   AF-A0A7S2RNH0-F1
#
_cell.length_a   1.000
_cell.length_b   1.000
_cell.length_c   1.000
_cell.angle_alpha   90.00
_cell.angle_beta   90.00
_cell.angle_gamma   90.00
#
_symmetry.space_group_name_H-M   'P 1'
#
loop_
_entity.id
_entity.type
_entity.pdbx_description
1 polymer ?
#
loop_
_entity_poly.entity_id
_entity_poly.type
_entity_poly.pdbx_seq_one_letter_code
_entity_poly.pdbx_strand_id
1 'polypeptide(L)'
;FFGSTTIHLMRKCPCPVLTIGTKEDKPIKRIVAAIDVYAPSEEGLALNNKILTWAANLATSEQAELHVIHAWELPGEAYLKGWGHNSEVDRLEMIMKEQLDRQ
;
A
#
# COMPACT_ATOMS: atom_id res chain seq x y z
N PHE A 1 13.95 7.55 9.59
CA PHE A 1 14.41 7.58 8.18
C PHE A 1 15.06 6.24 7.86
N PHE A 2 14.77 5.62 6.71
CA PHE A 2 15.43 4.37 6.31
C PHE A 2 16.78 4.68 5.64
N GLY A 3 17.83 3.99 6.06
CA GLY A 3 19.15 4.10 5.42
C GLY A 3 19.19 3.44 4.05
N SER A 4 20.21 3.78 3.24
CA SER A 4 20.42 3.20 1.90
C SER A 4 20.46 1.67 1.94
N THR A 5 21.12 1.06 2.93
CA THR A 5 21.18 -0.40 3.12
C THR A 5 19.79 -1.02 3.26
N THR A 6 18.92 -0.43 4.10
CA THR A 6 17.56 -0.93 4.32
C THR A 6 16.73 -0.89 3.04
N ILE A 7 16.82 0.21 2.29
CA ILE A 7 16.11 0.35 1.01
C ILE A 7 16.59 -0.69 -0.01
N HIS A 8 17.89 -0.96 -0.08
CA HIS A 8 18.44 -1.99 -0.96
C HIS A 8 17.95 -3.39 -0.59
N LEU A 9 17.90 -3.72 0.70
CA LEU A 9 17.37 -5.01 1.16
C LEU A 9 15.89 -5.16 0.81
N MET A 10 15.05 -4.15 1.09
CA MET A 10 13.62 -4.21 0.76
C MET A 10 13.34 -4.43 -0.74
N ARG A 11 14.23 -3.94 -1.62
CA ARG A 11 14.07 -4.10 -3.08
C ARG A 11 14.63 -5.41 -3.66
N LYS A 12 15.65 -6.00 -3.03
CA LYS A 12 16.44 -7.08 -3.64
C LYS A 12 16.45 -8.40 -2.86
N CYS A 13 16.06 -8.38 -1.58
CA CYS A 13 16.06 -9.57 -0.77
C CYS A 13 15.02 -10.57 -1.30
N PRO A 14 15.36 -11.86 -1.50
CA PRO A 14 14.40 -12.87 -1.95
C PRO A 14 13.45 -13.35 -0.84
N CYS A 15 13.59 -12.82 0.38
CA CYS A 15 12.76 -13.17 1.53
C CYS A 15 12.26 -11.92 2.27
N PRO A 16 11.21 -12.04 3.12
CA PRO A 16 10.66 -10.91 3.87
C PRO A 16 11.71 -10.22 4.74
N VAL A 17 11.65 -8.89 4.82
CA VAL A 17 12.58 -8.06 5.59
C VAL A 17 11.82 -7.35 6.71
N LEU A 18 12.21 -7.60 7.97
CA LEU A 18 11.73 -6.85 9.12
C LEU A 18 12.73 -5.74 9.46
N THR A 19 12.23 -4.50 9.57
CA THR A 19 13.03 -3.35 9.97
C THR A 19 12.57 -2.88 11.34
N ILE A 20 13.50 -2.75 12.27
CA ILE A 20 13.22 -2.32 13.64
C ILE A 20 13.97 -1.00 13.83
N GLY A 21 13.24 0.08 14.12
CA GLY A 21 13.84 1.36 14.49
C GLY A 21 14.52 1.29 15.86
N THR A 22 15.07 2.41 16.34
CA THR A 22 15.50 2.53 17.74
C THR A 22 14.28 2.29 18.64
N LYS A 23 14.21 1.10 19.23
CA LYS A 23 13.09 0.66 20.03
C LYS A 23 13.09 1.47 21.33
N GLU A 24 12.04 2.26 21.55
CA GLU A 24 11.60 2.50 22.92
C GLU A 24 11.00 1.18 23.43
N ASP A 25 11.20 0.78 24.69
CA ASP A 25 10.77 -0.50 25.28
C ASP A 25 9.24 -0.72 25.35
N LYS A 26 8.49 -0.17 24.40
CA LYS A 26 7.05 -0.24 24.31
C LYS A 26 6.62 -1.55 23.64
N PRO A 27 5.60 -2.24 24.19
CA PRO A 27 5.02 -3.42 23.57
C PRO A 27 4.33 -3.05 22.25
N ILE A 28 4.36 -3.98 21.29
CA ILE A 28 3.64 -3.84 20.03
C ILE A 28 2.17 -4.13 20.31
N LYS A 29 1.31 -3.10 20.26
CA LYS A 29 -0.13 -3.25 20.55
C LYS A 29 -1.00 -3.36 19.31
N ARG A 30 -0.47 -2.97 18.14
CA ARG A 30 -1.22 -2.91 16.88
C ARG A 30 -0.33 -3.37 15.73
N ILE A 31 -0.86 -4.27 14.92
CA ILE A 31 -0.30 -4.72 13.65
C ILE A 31 -1.21 -4.26 12.52
N VAL A 32 -0.62 -3.77 11.44
CA VAL A 32 -1.37 -3.29 10.28
C VAL A 32 -0.97 -4.11 9.05
N ALA A 33 -1.95 -4.74 8.41
CA ALA A 33 -1.83 -5.40 7.13
C ALA A 33 -2.31 -4.45 6.04
N ALA A 34 -1.40 -3.95 5.21
CA ALA A 34 -1.74 -3.18 4.01
C ALA A 34 -1.91 -4.12 2.83
N ILE A 35 -3.11 -4.14 2.24
CA ILE A 35 -3.45 -5.00 1.11
C ILE A 35 -4.03 -4.19 -0.05
N ASP A 36 -3.94 -4.75 -1.24
CA ASP A 36 -4.63 -4.23 -2.42
C ASP A 36 -5.89 -5.05 -2.70
N VAL A 37 -7.06 -4.55 -2.31
CA VAL A 37 -8.34 -5.25 -2.53
C VAL A 37 -8.67 -5.37 -4.02
N TYR A 38 -8.10 -4.50 -4.87
CA TYR A 38 -8.28 -4.50 -6.31
C TYR A 38 -7.11 -5.14 -7.07
N ALA A 39 -6.27 -5.93 -6.39
CA ALA A 39 -5.13 -6.59 -7.00
C ALA A 39 -5.54 -7.30 -8.32
N PRO A 40 -4.98 -6.91 -9.48
CA PRO A 40 -5.50 -7.32 -10.79
C PRO A 40 -5.05 -8.73 -11.20
N SER A 41 -4.12 -9.33 -10.46
CA SER A 41 -3.50 -10.62 -10.82
C SER A 41 -3.58 -11.64 -9.68
N GLU A 42 -3.50 -12.93 -10.05
CA GLU A 42 -3.46 -14.04 -9.08
C GLU A 42 -2.25 -13.92 -8.14
N GLU A 43 -1.11 -13.44 -8.64
CA GLU A 43 0.08 -13.19 -7.83
C GLU A 43 -0.16 -12.10 -6.79
N GLY A 44 -0.90 -11.04 -7.15
CA GLY A 44 -1.31 -9.97 -6.24
C GLY A 44 -2.23 -10.50 -5.14
N LEU A 45 -3.21 -11.32 -5.49
CA LEU A 45 -4.10 -11.98 -4.52
C LEU A 45 -3.32 -12.94 -3.60
N ALA A 46 -2.39 -13.71 -4.15
CA ALA A 46 -1.51 -14.58 -3.38
C ALA A 46 -0.60 -13.79 -2.42
N LEU A 47 -0.14 -12.61 -2.84
CA LEU A 47 0.63 -11.70 -2.00
C LEU A 47 -0.22 -11.15 -0.85
N ASN A 48 -1.45 -10.70 -1.11
CA ASN A 48 -2.38 -10.27 -0.06
C ASN A 48 -2.59 -11.36 0.99
N ASN A 49 -2.81 -12.61 0.56
CA ASN A 49 -2.97 -13.75 1.46
C ASN A 49 -1.73 -13.98 2.34
N LYS A 50 -0.51 -13.84 1.78
CA LYS A 50 0.74 -13.92 2.55
C LYS A 50 0.83 -12.80 3.59
N ILE A 51 0.52 -11.56 3.20
CA ILE A 51 0.55 -10.40 4.11
C ILE A 51 -0.43 -10.61 5.26
N LEU A 52 -1.67 -11.01 4.97
CA LEU A 52 -2.71 -11.28 5.98
C LEU A 52 -2.28 -12.41 6.93
N THR A 53 -1.71 -13.49 6.39
CA THR A 53 -1.23 -14.62 7.18
C THR A 53 -0.12 -14.20 8.15
N TRP A 54 0.89 -13.48 7.66
CA TRP A 54 1.98 -13.00 8.51
C TRP A 54 1.51 -12.00 9.56
N ALA A 55 0.64 -11.07 9.19
CA ALA A 55 0.10 -10.08 10.11
C ALA A 55 -0.75 -10.73 11.21
N ALA A 56 -1.58 -11.72 10.88
CA ALA A 56 -2.36 -12.47 11.88
C ALA A 56 -1.48 -13.27 12.83
N ASN A 57 -0.43 -13.92 12.32
CA ASN A 57 0.53 -14.65 13.14
C ASN A 57 1.27 -13.71 14.09
N LEU A 58 1.72 -12.55 13.60
CA LEU A 58 2.42 -11.55 14.40
C LEU A 58 1.51 -10.92 15.45
N ALA A 59 0.27 -10.58 15.08
CA ALA A 59 -0.71 -10.04 16.02
C ALA A 59 -1.01 -11.03 17.15
N THR A 60 -1.14 -12.31 16.83
CA THR A 60 -1.34 -13.38 17.82
C THR A 60 -0.12 -13.50 18.75
N SER A 61 1.09 -13.52 18.20
CA SER A 61 2.34 -13.62 18.96
C SER A 61 2.54 -12.45 19.93
N GLU A 62 2.19 -11.23 19.49
CA GLU A 62 2.37 -10.00 20.26
C GLU A 62 1.16 -9.64 21.13
N GLN A 63 0.08 -10.44 21.11
CA GLN A 63 -1.21 -10.12 21.74
C GLN A 63 -1.71 -8.72 21.33
N ALA A 64 -1.54 -8.41 20.05
CA ALA A 64 -1.84 -7.13 19.43
C ALA A 64 -3.15 -7.18 18.64
N GLU A 65 -3.76 -6.02 18.45
CA GLU A 65 -4.88 -5.87 17.53
C GLU A 65 -4.37 -5.93 16.07
N LEU A 66 -5.08 -6.66 15.21
CA LEU A 66 -4.83 -6.66 13.77
C LEU A 66 -5.80 -5.70 13.08
N HIS A 67 -5.24 -4.73 12.35
CA HIS A 67 -5.99 -3.87 11.45
C HIS A 67 -5.64 -4.21 9.99
N VAL A 68 -6.66 -4.35 9.15
CA VAL A 68 -6.47 -4.52 7.70
C VAL A 68 -6.86 -3.22 7.02
N ILE A 69 -5.98 -2.71 6.17
CA ILE A 69 -6.18 -1.44 5.46
C ILE A 69 -5.97 -1.61 3.97
N HIS A 70 -6.73 -0.83 3.21
CA HIS A 70 -6.57 -0.65 1.78
C HIS A 70 -6.66 0.85 1.49
N ALA A 71 -5.69 1.36 0.75
CA ALA A 71 -5.72 2.73 0.24
C ALA A 71 -6.28 2.72 -1.17
N TRP A 72 -7.21 3.63 -1.43
CA TRP A 72 -7.82 3.83 -2.74
C TRP A 72 -7.65 5.30 -3.13
N GLU A 73 -7.57 5.54 -4.43
CA GLU A 73 -7.58 6.89 -5.00
C GLU A 73 -8.93 7.10 -5.70
N LEU A 74 -9.49 8.31 -5.56
CA LEU A 74 -10.74 8.62 -6.24
C LEU A 74 -10.45 8.79 -7.74
N PRO A 75 -11.17 8.09 -8.63
CA PRO A 75 -11.04 8.33 -10.06
C PRO A 75 -11.36 9.79 -10.38
N GLY A 76 -10.49 10.47 -11.12
CA GLY A 76 -10.65 11.90 -11.36
C GLY A 76 -10.37 12.79 -10.13
N GLU A 77 -9.67 12.31 -9.11
CA GLU A 77 -9.24 13.17 -7.98
C GLU A 77 -8.42 14.38 -8.50
N ALA A 78 -7.57 14.15 -9.49
CA ALA A 78 -6.84 15.22 -10.17
C ALA A 78 -7.79 16.22 -10.86
N TYR A 79 -8.92 15.75 -11.40
CA TYR A 79 -9.95 16.59 -12.03
C TYR A 79 -10.63 17.48 -10.98
N LEU A 80 -10.96 16.94 -9.80
CA LEU A 80 -11.57 17.70 -8.71
C LEU A 80 -10.59 18.70 -8.06
N LYS A 81 -9.30 18.37 -7.98
CA LYS A 81 -8.27 19.30 -7.46
C LYS A 81 -8.01 20.48 -8.40
N GLY A 82 -8.26 20.33 -9.70
CA GLY A 82 -8.06 21.36 -10.72
C GLY A 82 -9.33 22.15 -11.11
N TRP A 83 -10.45 21.96 -10.41
CA TRP A 83 -11.71 22.64 -10.73
C TRP A 83 -11.53 24.17 -10.68
N GLY A 84 -11.60 24.80 -11.86
CA GLY A 84 -11.43 26.25 -12.06
C GLY A 84 -10.12 26.68 -12.72
N HIS A 85 -9.15 25.77 -12.96
CA HIS A 85 -7.83 26.13 -13.52
C HIS A 85 -7.52 25.50 -14.90
N ASN A 86 -8.20 24.41 -15.29
CA ASN A 86 -7.87 23.66 -16.51
C ASN A 86 -8.89 23.89 -17.65
N SER A 87 -8.41 23.91 -18.89
CA SER A 87 -9.24 24.05 -20.09
C SER A 87 -10.08 22.79 -20.37
N GLU A 88 -11.11 22.88 -21.21
CA GLU A 88 -11.94 21.71 -21.56
C GLU A 88 -11.15 20.59 -22.26
N VAL A 89 -10.10 20.94 -23.01
CA VAL A 89 -9.24 19.99 -23.72
C VAL A 89 -8.38 19.20 -22.73
N ASP A 90 -7.76 19.87 -21.76
CA ASP A 90 -6.96 19.21 -20.71
C ASP A 90 -7.81 18.20 -19.91
N ARG A 91 -9.10 18.51 -19.71
CA ARG A 91 -10.05 17.63 -19.02
C ARG A 91 -10.37 16.39 -19.84
N LEU A 92 -10.58 16.54 -21.14
CA LEU A 92 -10.88 15.41 -22.03
C LEU A 92 -9.67 14.47 -22.14
N GLU A 93 -8.46 15.00 -22.26
CA GLU A 93 -7.23 14.19 -22.28
C GLU A 93 -7.03 13.40 -20.98
N MET A 94 -7.27 14.02 -19.82
CA MET A 94 -7.21 13.33 -18.52
C MET A 94 -8.22 12.18 -18.43
N ILE A 95 -9.48 12.41 -18.81
CA ILE A 95 -10.52 11.38 -18.75
C ILE A 95 -10.21 10.23 -19.71
N MET A 96 -9.78 10.53 -20.95
CA MET A 96 -9.42 9.50 -21.92
C MET A 96 -8.27 8.63 -21.43
N LYS A 97 -7.26 9.23 -20.79
CA LYS A 97 -6.12 8.50 -20.23
C LYS A 97 -6.53 7.59 -19.07
N GLU A 98 -7.37 8.08 -18.16
CA GLU A 98 -7.91 7.26 -17.06
C GLU A 98 -8.80 6.10 -17.53
N GLN A 99 -9.52 6.26 -18.64
CA GLN A 99 -10.30 5.17 -19.24
C GLN A 99 -9.41 4.12 -19.91
N LEU A 100 -8.28 4.54 -20.49
CA LEU A 100 -7.30 3.63 -21.08
C LEU A 100 -6.57 2.80 -20.03
N ASP A 101 -6.16 3.42 -18.91
CA ASP A 101 -5.45 2.73 -17.82
C ASP A 101 -6.33 1.71 -17.06
N ARG A 102 -7.65 1.70 -17.32
CA ARG A 102 -8.62 0.73 -16.75
C ARG A 102 -8.90 -0.47 -17.65
N GLN A 103 -8.51 -0.43 -18.93
CA GLN A 103 -8.67 -1.55 -19.88
C GLN A 103 -7.43 -2.45 -19.88
#